data_AF-A0A7J9I1L1-F1
#
_entry.id   AF-A0A7J9I1L1-F1
#
_cell.length_a   1.000
_cell.length_b   1.000
_cell.length_c   1.000
_cell.angle_alpha   90.00
_cell.angle_beta   90.00
_cell.angle_gamma   90.00
#
_symmetry.space_group_name_H-M   'P 1'
#
loop_
_entity.id
_entity.type
_entity.pdbx_description
1 polymer ?
#
loop_
_entity_poly.entity_id
_entity_poly.type
_entity_poly.pdbx_seq_one_letter_code
_entity_poly.pdbx_strand_id
1 'polypeptide(L)'
;CRVNYEALRFTQPIQETGRKIVNILREKGPFLVLHLRYEKDILAFTSCKRGLTKEEAEDVKQMKYSQDGWRRKPIASNKKRKHGLCPLTPEETALVLQALDIDKNITIYIAVEEIYNKEKRMADLVATYPNLTILNPEELEPFMEHADQMAAMDYIVAIESDIFMPTFVGNMTVAVQGHRGHSLLTLLLTMKFARFHHDEFSLLVKKIHEDRTGNEQRERRIQIMPDKKILSILILRTVCQHLLLPSTNT
;
A
#
# COMPACT_ATOMS: atom_id res chain seq x y z
N CYS A 1 -10.10 -19.45 -2.82
CA CYS A 1 -9.67 -18.04 -2.99
C CYS A 1 -8.26 -17.91 -3.56
N ARG A 2 -7.23 -18.60 -3.02
CA ARG A 2 -5.86 -18.58 -3.57
C ARG A 2 -5.78 -18.86 -5.09
N VAL A 3 -6.52 -19.87 -5.56
CA VAL A 3 -6.64 -20.23 -7.00
C VAL A 3 -7.06 -19.04 -7.89
N ASN A 4 -7.87 -18.10 -7.40
CA ASN A 4 -8.28 -16.93 -8.21
C ASN A 4 -7.14 -15.92 -8.41
N TYR A 5 -6.26 -15.79 -7.41
CA TYR A 5 -5.08 -14.93 -7.53
C TYR A 5 -4.02 -15.56 -8.43
N GLU A 6 -3.86 -16.88 -8.36
CA GLU A 6 -2.97 -17.65 -9.25
C GLU A 6 -3.49 -17.67 -10.71
N ALA A 7 -4.80 -17.60 -10.90
CA ALA A 7 -5.43 -17.51 -12.22
C ALA A 7 -5.42 -16.09 -12.82
N LEU A 8 -5.17 -15.04 -12.01
CA LEU A 8 -5.07 -13.68 -12.50
C LEU A 8 -3.84 -13.54 -13.41
N ARG A 9 -4.07 -13.21 -14.68
CA ARG A 9 -3.00 -12.97 -15.65
C ARG A 9 -3.24 -11.67 -16.39
N PHE A 10 -2.25 -10.78 -16.32
CA PHE A 10 -2.18 -9.59 -17.18
C PHE A 10 -1.79 -9.95 -18.61
N THR A 11 -1.97 -9.02 -19.54
CA THR A 11 -1.51 -9.15 -20.92
C THR A 11 0.01 -9.33 -20.98
N GLN A 12 0.52 -9.98 -22.04
CA GLN A 12 1.94 -10.25 -22.20
C GLN A 12 2.83 -8.99 -22.05
N PRO A 13 2.51 -7.84 -22.66
CA PRO A 13 3.35 -6.63 -22.53
C PRO A 13 3.51 -6.16 -21.07
N ILE A 14 2.43 -6.21 -20.29
CA ILE A 14 2.46 -5.85 -18.86
C ILE A 14 3.29 -6.86 -18.07
N GLN A 15 3.13 -8.15 -18.34
CA GLN A 15 3.90 -9.21 -17.67
C GLN A 15 5.40 -9.11 -17.95
N GLU A 16 5.77 -8.89 -19.20
CA GLU A 16 7.17 -8.78 -19.64
C GLU A 16 7.84 -7.55 -19.02
N THR A 17 7.15 -6.41 -19.02
CA THR A 17 7.66 -5.17 -18.42
C THR A 17 7.76 -5.29 -16.90
N GLY A 18 6.72 -5.80 -16.24
CA GLY A 18 6.76 -6.09 -14.80
C GLY A 18 7.91 -7.02 -14.40
N ARG A 19 8.13 -8.10 -15.16
CA ARG A 19 9.27 -9.01 -14.93
C ARG A 19 10.62 -8.34 -15.16
N LYS A 20 10.74 -7.49 -16.18
CA LYS A 20 11.96 -6.71 -16.44
C LYS A 20 12.31 -5.82 -15.24
N ILE A 21 11.32 -5.11 -14.68
CA ILE A 21 11.50 -4.30 -13.47
C ILE A 21 11.96 -5.17 -12.30
N VAL A 22 11.29 -6.31 -12.07
CA VAL A 22 11.67 -7.26 -11.00
C VAL A 22 13.12 -7.73 -11.16
N ASN A 23 13.54 -8.07 -12.38
CA ASN A 23 14.92 -8.51 -12.64
C ASN A 23 15.93 -7.42 -12.31
N ILE A 24 15.69 -6.18 -12.77
CA ILE A 24 16.55 -5.02 -12.47
C ILE A 24 16.68 -4.79 -10.95
N LEU A 25 15.58 -4.90 -10.22
CA LEU A 25 15.58 -4.74 -8.76
C LEU A 25 16.32 -5.90 -8.08
N ARG A 26 16.09 -7.14 -8.52
CA ARG A 26 16.72 -8.36 -7.97
C ARG A 26 18.22 -8.43 -8.22
N GLU A 27 18.72 -7.90 -9.33
CA GLU A 27 20.16 -7.78 -9.60
C GLU A 27 20.90 -6.96 -8.53
N LYS A 28 20.19 -6.02 -7.88
CA LYS A 28 20.72 -5.21 -6.77
C LYS A 28 20.58 -5.91 -5.40
N GLY A 29 20.00 -7.11 -5.36
CA GLY A 29 19.76 -7.90 -4.15
C GLY A 29 18.29 -7.93 -3.71
N PRO A 30 18.03 -8.26 -2.43
CA PRO A 30 16.69 -8.18 -1.86
C PRO A 30 16.13 -6.75 -1.93
N PHE A 31 14.83 -6.63 -2.21
CA PHE A 31 14.18 -5.34 -2.38
C PHE A 31 12.81 -5.27 -1.68
N LEU A 32 12.48 -4.05 -1.26
CA LEU A 32 11.22 -3.68 -0.65
C LEU A 32 10.37 -2.91 -1.64
N VAL A 33 9.09 -3.24 -1.73
CA VAL A 33 8.09 -2.43 -2.43
C VAL A 33 7.31 -1.61 -1.41
N LEU A 34 7.43 -0.28 -1.53
CA LEU A 34 6.69 0.69 -0.75
C LEU A 34 5.50 1.19 -1.58
N HIS A 35 4.29 0.73 -1.25
CA HIS A 35 3.07 1.22 -1.87
C HIS A 35 2.58 2.46 -1.12
N LEU A 36 2.99 3.62 -1.62
CA LEU A 36 2.82 4.91 -0.97
C LEU A 36 1.57 5.60 -1.50
N ARG A 37 0.57 5.82 -0.63
CA ARG A 37 -0.72 6.43 -0.99
C ARG A 37 -0.90 7.83 -0.37
N TYR A 38 0.16 8.63 -0.38
CA TYR A 38 0.10 10.03 0.06
C TYR A 38 -0.25 10.97 -1.11
N GLU A 39 -1.32 10.60 -1.82
CA GLU A 39 -1.86 11.32 -2.97
C GLU A 39 -2.94 12.32 -2.53
N LYS A 40 -3.12 13.39 -3.29
CA LYS A 40 -4.06 14.48 -2.94
C LYS A 40 -5.51 13.99 -2.91
N ASP A 41 -5.89 13.13 -3.85
CA ASP A 41 -7.24 12.53 -3.95
C ASP A 41 -7.52 11.58 -2.78
N ILE A 42 -6.54 10.77 -2.37
CA ILE A 42 -6.65 9.89 -1.19
C ILE A 42 -6.79 10.72 0.07
N LEU A 43 -6.02 11.80 0.21
CA LEU A 43 -6.14 12.72 1.33
C LEU A 43 -7.52 13.40 1.35
N ALA A 44 -8.08 13.75 0.19
CA ALA A 44 -9.42 14.35 0.06
C ALA A 44 -10.53 13.36 0.44
N PHE A 45 -10.46 12.16 -0.13
CA PHE A 45 -11.38 11.05 0.13
C PHE A 45 -11.40 10.67 1.63
N THR A 46 -10.21 10.46 2.19
CA THR A 46 -10.03 10.10 3.60
C THR A 46 -10.22 11.30 4.52
N SER A 47 -10.09 12.54 4.04
CA SER A 47 -10.14 13.77 4.86
C SER A 47 -9.04 13.79 5.94
N CYS A 48 -7.92 13.14 5.65
CA CYS A 48 -6.74 13.08 6.50
C CYS A 48 -5.87 14.33 6.27
N LYS A 49 -5.38 14.93 7.36
CA LYS A 49 -4.67 16.23 7.31
C LYS A 49 -3.28 16.18 7.94
N ARG A 50 -2.84 15.02 8.42
CA ARG A 50 -1.52 14.86 9.03
C ARG A 50 -0.46 15.17 7.99
N GLY A 51 0.54 15.98 8.34
CA GLY A 51 1.57 16.44 7.42
C GLY A 51 1.21 17.75 6.72
N LEU A 52 -0.08 17.99 6.44
CA LEU A 52 -0.52 19.14 5.63
C LEU A 52 -0.36 20.49 6.33
N THR A 53 0.03 21.51 5.55
CA THR A 53 -0.11 22.92 5.95
C THR A 53 -1.58 23.33 6.00
N LYS A 54 -1.89 24.51 6.54
CA LYS A 54 -3.26 25.05 6.53
C LYS A 54 -3.81 25.22 5.12
N GLU A 55 -2.96 25.65 4.19
CA GLU A 55 -3.28 25.85 2.78
C GLU A 55 -3.53 24.52 2.07
N GLU A 56 -2.61 23.57 2.20
CA GLU A 56 -2.74 22.21 1.65
C GLU A 56 -4.01 21.51 2.19
N ALA A 57 -4.31 21.71 3.48
CA ALA A 57 -5.51 21.15 4.10
C ALA A 57 -6.81 21.77 3.59
N GLU A 58 -6.79 23.02 3.13
CA GLU A 58 -7.93 23.66 2.48
C GLU A 58 -8.04 23.22 1.02
N ASP A 59 -6.94 23.11 0.30
CA ASP A 59 -6.89 22.59 -1.07
C ASP A 59 -7.46 21.15 -1.17
N VAL A 60 -7.00 20.25 -0.30
CA VAL A 60 -7.54 18.89 -0.15
C VAL A 60 -9.03 18.90 0.22
N LYS A 61 -9.46 19.88 1.01
CA LYS A 61 -10.87 20.05 1.38
C LYS A 61 -11.71 20.50 0.18
N GLN A 62 -11.23 21.44 -0.63
CA GLN A 62 -11.91 21.89 -1.84
C GLN A 62 -12.08 20.74 -2.84
N MET A 63 -11.03 19.95 -3.08
CA MET A 63 -11.11 18.74 -3.91
C MET A 63 -12.18 17.75 -3.39
N LYS A 64 -12.29 17.56 -2.07
CA LYS A 64 -13.35 16.72 -1.51
C LYS A 64 -14.75 17.26 -1.82
N TYR A 65 -14.92 18.58 -1.77
CA TYR A 65 -16.21 19.23 -2.02
C TYR A 65 -16.58 19.30 -3.50
N SER A 66 -15.61 19.22 -4.41
CA SER A 66 -15.84 19.15 -5.86
C SER A 66 -16.26 17.76 -6.35
N GLN A 67 -16.13 16.72 -5.52
CA GLN A 67 -16.47 15.34 -5.87
C GLN A 67 -17.82 14.92 -5.29
N ASP A 68 -18.73 14.54 -6.18
CA ASP A 68 -20.06 14.06 -5.80
C ASP A 68 -19.96 12.77 -4.96
N GLY A 69 -20.76 12.71 -3.90
CA GLY A 69 -20.72 11.62 -2.91
C GLY A 69 -19.61 11.72 -1.85
N TRP A 70 -18.49 12.41 -2.11
CA TRP A 70 -17.43 12.60 -1.11
C TRP A 70 -17.80 13.69 -0.10
N ARG A 71 -18.47 14.75 -0.56
CA ARG A 71 -18.99 15.87 0.23
C ARG A 71 -19.87 15.46 1.42
N ARG A 72 -20.63 14.38 1.28
CA ARG A 72 -21.60 13.92 2.30
C ARG A 72 -20.95 13.24 3.50
N LYS A 73 -19.65 12.87 3.41
CA LYS A 73 -18.94 12.17 4.48
C LYS A 73 -18.32 13.18 5.48
N PRO A 74 -18.52 13.02 6.79
CA PRO A 74 -17.94 13.92 7.79
C PRO A 74 -16.42 14.02 7.71
N ILE A 75 -15.89 15.24 7.89
CA ILE A 75 -14.45 15.50 8.02
C ILE A 75 -14.04 15.15 9.46
N ALA A 76 -13.59 13.91 9.67
CA ALA A 76 -13.21 13.40 10.99
C ALA A 76 -11.76 12.87 10.98
N SER A 77 -10.81 13.73 10.60
CA SER A 77 -9.39 13.39 10.40
C SER A 77 -8.79 12.61 11.58
N ASN A 78 -8.91 13.16 12.79
CA ASN A 78 -8.38 12.55 14.02
C ASN A 78 -9.03 11.19 14.32
N LYS A 79 -10.34 11.06 14.10
CA LYS A 79 -11.06 9.80 14.31
C LYS A 79 -10.57 8.76 13.30
N LYS A 80 -10.50 9.09 12.02
CA LYS A 80 -10.02 8.17 10.97
C LYS A 80 -8.58 7.73 11.20
N ARG A 81 -7.70 8.65 11.58
CA ARG A 81 -6.30 8.34 11.94
C ARG A 81 -6.22 7.35 13.10
N LYS A 82 -6.97 7.57 14.19
CA LYS A 82 -7.05 6.63 15.32
C LYS A 82 -7.56 5.23 14.93
N HIS A 83 -8.31 5.13 13.83
CA HIS A 83 -8.81 3.87 13.29
C HIS A 83 -7.96 3.34 12.11
N GLY A 84 -6.77 3.91 11.85
CA GLY A 84 -5.88 3.43 10.77
C GLY A 84 -6.43 3.68 9.36
N LEU A 85 -7.41 4.59 9.22
CA LEU A 85 -8.07 4.91 7.96
C LEU A 85 -7.45 6.14 7.25
N CYS A 86 -6.21 6.47 7.62
CA CYS A 86 -5.41 7.51 6.97
C CYS A 86 -4.13 6.89 6.43
N PRO A 87 -3.64 7.34 5.25
CA PRO A 87 -2.29 6.99 4.82
C PRO A 87 -1.27 7.44 5.86
N LEU A 88 -0.16 6.70 5.99
CA LEU A 88 1.05 7.24 6.61
C LEU A 88 1.61 8.38 5.74
N THR A 89 2.18 9.39 6.37
CA THR A 89 3.04 10.33 5.63
C THR A 89 4.37 9.65 5.26
N PRO A 90 5.12 10.13 4.26
CA PRO A 90 6.44 9.56 3.96
C PRO A 90 7.43 9.70 5.13
N GLU A 91 7.33 10.77 5.93
CA GLU A 91 8.12 10.97 7.15
C GLU A 91 7.78 9.89 8.22
N GLU A 92 6.50 9.62 8.45
CA GLU A 92 6.07 8.53 9.33
C GLU A 92 6.49 7.16 8.79
N THR A 93 6.51 6.99 7.47
CA THR A 93 6.94 5.76 6.81
C THR A 93 8.41 5.47 7.07
N ALA A 94 9.27 6.49 7.01
CA ALA A 94 10.69 6.35 7.35
C ALA A 94 10.88 5.84 8.79
N LEU A 95 10.13 6.40 9.74
CA LEU A 95 10.15 5.97 11.14
C LEU A 95 9.67 4.52 11.33
N VAL A 96 8.61 4.11 10.63
CA VAL A 96 8.14 2.72 10.66
C VAL A 96 9.22 1.76 10.16
N LEU A 97 9.84 2.07 9.02
CA LEU A 97 10.88 1.23 8.44
C LEU A 97 12.09 1.10 9.38
N GLN A 98 12.51 2.21 10.00
CA GLN A 98 13.60 2.19 11.00
C GLN A 98 13.25 1.33 12.21
N ALA A 99 12.04 1.46 12.74
CA ALA A 99 11.60 0.70 13.90
C ALA A 99 11.43 -0.81 13.63
N LEU A 100 11.16 -1.16 12.37
CA LEU A 100 11.15 -2.53 11.84
C LEU A 100 12.56 -3.10 11.61
N ASP A 101 13.62 -2.31 11.85
CA ASP A 101 15.01 -2.70 11.60
C ASP A 101 15.29 -3.02 10.12
N ILE A 102 14.59 -2.32 9.22
CA ILE A 102 14.85 -2.42 7.79
C ILE A 102 16.23 -1.84 7.49
N ASP A 103 17.07 -2.62 6.81
CA ASP A 103 18.39 -2.18 6.39
C ASP A 103 18.27 -0.90 5.55
N LYS A 104 18.99 0.15 5.94
CA LYS A 104 19.01 1.43 5.22
C LYS A 104 19.55 1.30 3.80
N ASN A 105 20.33 0.27 3.52
CA ASN A 105 20.89 -0.01 2.20
C ASN A 105 19.97 -0.85 1.31
N ILE A 106 18.82 -1.32 1.80
CA ILE A 106 17.88 -2.09 0.96
C ILE A 106 17.42 -1.26 -0.24
N THR A 107 17.26 -1.91 -1.39
CA THR A 107 16.63 -1.26 -2.54
C THR A 107 15.14 -1.08 -2.26
N ILE A 108 14.64 0.16 -2.28
CA ILE A 108 13.22 0.47 -2.12
C ILE A 108 12.65 0.90 -3.47
N TYR A 109 11.69 0.13 -3.97
CA TYR A 109 10.85 0.51 -5.10
C TYR A 109 9.59 1.20 -4.59
N ILE A 110 9.32 2.44 -5.03
CA ILE A 110 8.07 3.12 -4.69
C ILE A 110 7.03 2.86 -5.78
N ALA A 111 5.97 2.15 -5.39
CA ALA A 111 4.72 2.05 -6.16
C ALA A 111 3.82 3.23 -5.78
N VAL A 112 3.79 4.26 -6.62
CA VAL A 112 2.96 5.46 -6.44
C VAL A 112 2.70 6.11 -7.79
N GLU A 113 1.51 6.69 -7.94
CA GLU A 113 1.21 7.55 -9.08
C GLU A 113 1.78 8.96 -8.85
N GLU A 114 1.26 9.68 -7.86
CA GLU A 114 1.73 11.01 -7.48
C GLU A 114 1.90 11.14 -5.95
N ILE A 115 2.87 11.93 -5.50
CA ILE A 115 3.00 12.26 -4.06
C ILE A 115 2.69 13.74 -3.90
N TYR A 116 1.68 14.06 -3.08
CA TYR A 116 1.30 15.46 -2.87
C TYR A 116 2.41 16.23 -2.16
N ASN A 117 2.95 17.26 -2.83
CA ASN A 117 4.13 18.01 -2.41
C ASN A 117 5.38 17.11 -2.29
N LYS A 118 5.64 16.27 -3.32
CA LYS A 118 6.68 15.24 -3.38
C LYS A 118 8.04 15.67 -2.82
N GLU A 119 8.60 16.78 -3.31
CA GLU A 119 9.95 17.24 -2.95
C GLU A 119 10.10 17.40 -1.43
N LYS A 120 9.13 18.08 -0.81
CA LYS A 120 9.13 18.30 0.63
C LYS A 120 8.86 17.01 1.40
N ARG A 121 7.87 16.22 0.98
CA ARG A 121 7.43 15.03 1.74
C ARG A 121 8.45 13.91 1.71
N MET A 122 9.15 13.74 0.59
CA MET A 122 10.10 12.65 0.41
C MET A 122 11.46 12.90 1.05
N ALA A 123 11.76 14.14 1.46
CA ALA A 123 13.09 14.51 1.97
C ALA A 123 13.58 13.59 3.09
N ASP A 124 12.78 13.35 4.14
CA ASP A 124 13.19 12.51 5.28
C ASP A 124 13.34 11.03 4.90
N LEU A 125 12.47 10.55 4.01
CA LEU A 125 12.48 9.16 3.55
C LEU A 125 13.72 8.89 2.68
N VAL A 126 14.03 9.80 1.76
CA VAL A 126 15.22 9.72 0.90
C VAL A 126 16.50 9.88 1.73
N ALA A 127 16.52 10.79 2.71
CA ALA A 127 17.67 10.96 3.61
C ALA A 127 17.94 9.71 4.46
N THR A 128 16.89 8.96 4.81
CA THR A 128 17.02 7.72 5.60
C THR A 128 17.38 6.50 4.73
N TYR A 129 16.74 6.38 3.56
CA TYR A 129 16.87 5.26 2.63
C TYR A 129 17.32 5.78 1.25
N PRO A 130 18.65 5.88 1.01
CA PRO A 130 19.18 6.49 -0.20
C PRO A 130 18.96 5.64 -1.46
N ASN A 131 18.79 4.32 -1.33
CA ASN A 131 18.62 3.38 -2.45
C ASN A 131 17.16 3.27 -2.89
N LEU A 132 16.51 4.41 -3.06
CA LEU A 132 15.11 4.50 -3.41
C LEU A 132 14.95 4.79 -4.91
N THR A 133 14.08 4.02 -5.58
CA THR A 133 13.81 4.15 -7.01
C THR A 133 12.30 4.24 -7.26
N ILE A 134 11.95 5.08 -8.23
CA ILE A 134 10.64 5.09 -8.88
C ILE A 134 10.88 4.58 -10.30
N LEU A 135 9.86 4.00 -10.93
CA LEU A 135 9.96 3.62 -12.33
C LEU A 135 10.39 4.81 -13.19
N ASN A 136 11.40 4.59 -14.03
CA ASN A 136 11.80 5.59 -15.00
C ASN A 136 10.74 5.67 -16.11
N PRO A 137 10.30 6.87 -16.52
CA PRO A 137 9.38 7.08 -17.64
C PRO A 137 9.74 6.26 -18.90
N GLU A 138 11.02 6.21 -19.26
CA GLU A 138 11.53 5.47 -20.41
C GLU A 138 11.38 3.94 -20.29
N GLU A 139 11.40 3.41 -19.07
CA GLU A 139 11.18 1.97 -18.81
C GLU A 139 9.70 1.60 -18.89
N LEU A 140 8.81 2.61 -18.92
CA LEU A 140 7.36 2.46 -18.92
C LEU A 140 6.70 2.74 -20.25
N GLU A 141 7.41 3.20 -21.27
CA GLU A 141 6.81 3.35 -22.61
C GLU A 141 6.33 1.99 -23.14
N PRO A 142 5.08 1.85 -23.62
CA PRO A 142 4.07 2.89 -23.92
C PRO A 142 2.97 3.11 -22.85
N PHE A 143 3.18 2.63 -21.63
CA PHE A 143 2.19 2.58 -20.55
C PHE A 143 2.01 3.89 -19.77
N MET A 144 2.80 4.94 -20.05
CA MET A 144 2.82 6.16 -19.25
C MET A 144 1.45 6.86 -19.12
N GLU A 145 0.59 6.75 -20.13
CA GLU A 145 -0.75 7.35 -20.13
C GLU A 145 -1.84 6.44 -19.55
N HIS A 146 -1.47 5.23 -19.08
CA HIS A 146 -2.39 4.18 -18.66
C HIS A 146 -2.15 3.81 -17.19
N ALA A 147 -2.72 4.60 -16.27
CA ALA A 147 -2.55 4.42 -14.83
C ALA A 147 -2.96 3.02 -14.33
N ASP A 148 -3.96 2.40 -14.96
CA ASP A 148 -4.39 1.03 -14.68
C ASP A 148 -3.33 -0.02 -15.07
N GLN A 149 -2.65 0.18 -16.19
CA GLN A 149 -1.57 -0.70 -16.64
C GLN A 149 -0.30 -0.51 -15.82
N MET A 150 0.00 0.72 -15.40
CA MET A 150 1.08 1.00 -14.43
C MET A 150 0.80 0.33 -13.08
N ALA A 151 -0.43 0.43 -12.57
CA ALA A 151 -0.84 -0.25 -11.34
C ALA A 151 -0.74 -1.79 -11.45
N ALA A 152 -0.98 -2.35 -12.64
CA ALA A 152 -0.76 -3.78 -12.90
C ALA A 152 0.73 -4.17 -12.83
N MET A 153 1.63 -3.31 -13.31
CA MET A 153 3.07 -3.51 -13.18
C MET A 153 3.53 -3.41 -11.72
N ASP A 154 3.06 -2.38 -11.00
CA ASP A 154 3.29 -2.27 -9.55
C ASP A 154 2.81 -3.51 -8.81
N TYR A 155 1.72 -4.13 -9.25
CA TYR A 155 1.20 -5.36 -8.66
C TYR A 155 2.16 -6.53 -8.85
N ILE A 156 2.67 -6.71 -10.06
CA ILE A 156 3.65 -7.76 -10.36
C ILE A 156 4.91 -7.55 -9.50
N VAL A 157 5.44 -6.33 -9.45
CA VAL A 157 6.63 -6.01 -8.66
C VAL A 157 6.39 -6.23 -7.16
N ALA A 158 5.21 -5.85 -6.65
CA ALA A 158 4.82 -6.03 -5.26
C ALA A 158 4.71 -7.51 -4.85
N ILE A 159 4.13 -8.38 -5.69
CA ILE A 159 4.02 -9.80 -5.35
C ILE A 159 5.37 -10.51 -5.34
N GLU A 160 6.33 -10.09 -6.16
CA GLU A 160 7.69 -10.66 -6.27
C GLU A 160 8.71 -10.10 -5.26
N SER A 161 8.36 -9.00 -4.59
CA SER A 161 9.23 -8.34 -3.59
C SER A 161 9.50 -9.19 -2.35
N ASP A 162 10.61 -8.94 -1.64
CA ASP A 162 10.87 -9.59 -0.36
C ASP A 162 9.98 -9.01 0.74
N ILE A 163 9.80 -7.69 0.70
CA ILE A 163 8.99 -6.95 1.66
C ILE A 163 8.00 -6.07 0.90
N PHE A 164 6.71 -6.25 1.17
CA PHE A 164 5.66 -5.35 0.68
C PHE A 164 5.11 -4.50 1.83
N MET A 165 5.31 -3.19 1.74
CA MET A 165 4.85 -2.23 2.75
C MET A 165 3.83 -1.25 2.14
N PRO A 166 2.53 -1.39 2.44
CA PRO A 166 1.52 -0.40 2.08
C PRO A 166 1.40 0.70 3.15
N THR A 167 1.30 1.97 2.74
CA THR A 167 1.03 3.08 3.68
C THR A 167 -0.45 3.34 3.92
N PHE A 168 -1.32 2.75 3.10
CA PHE A 168 -2.78 2.81 3.19
C PHE A 168 -3.41 1.51 2.71
N VAL A 169 -4.57 1.17 3.26
CA VAL A 169 -5.28 -0.08 2.94
C VAL A 169 -6.22 0.16 1.75
N GLY A 170 -5.74 -0.11 0.54
CA GLY A 170 -6.52 -0.03 -0.69
C GLY A 170 -6.75 -1.41 -1.34
N ASN A 171 -7.37 -1.41 -2.52
CA ASN A 171 -7.61 -2.63 -3.31
C ASN A 171 -6.30 -3.35 -3.63
N MET A 172 -5.28 -2.60 -4.03
CA MET A 172 -3.93 -3.10 -4.31
C MET A 172 -3.35 -3.87 -3.11
N THR A 173 -3.44 -3.28 -1.92
CA THR A 173 -2.98 -3.93 -0.68
C THR A 173 -3.67 -5.26 -0.43
N VAL A 174 -5.00 -5.30 -0.57
CA VAL A 174 -5.79 -6.52 -0.36
C VAL A 174 -5.44 -7.57 -1.42
N ALA A 175 -5.25 -7.15 -2.68
CA ALA A 175 -4.91 -8.04 -3.78
C ALA A 175 -3.51 -8.66 -3.61
N VAL A 176 -2.50 -7.86 -3.27
CA VAL A 176 -1.13 -8.34 -3.03
C VAL A 176 -1.09 -9.27 -1.82
N GLN A 177 -1.77 -8.92 -0.73
CA GLN A 177 -1.87 -9.78 0.45
C GLN A 177 -2.53 -11.12 0.13
N GLY A 178 -3.63 -11.08 -0.63
CA GLY A 178 -4.33 -12.27 -1.07
C GLY A 178 -3.47 -13.17 -1.94
N HIS A 179 -2.67 -12.59 -2.85
CA HIS A 179 -1.77 -13.33 -3.73
C HIS A 179 -0.61 -13.96 -2.95
N ARG A 180 0.06 -13.17 -2.11
CA ARG A 180 1.21 -13.66 -1.34
C ARG A 180 0.81 -14.64 -0.23
N GLY A 181 -0.48 -14.84 0.04
CA GLY A 181 -0.95 -15.73 1.10
C GLY A 181 -0.63 -15.25 2.53
N HIS A 182 -0.27 -13.97 2.70
CA HIS A 182 0.15 -13.41 3.99
C HIS A 182 -1.03 -12.83 4.77
N SER A 183 -1.06 -13.09 6.09
CA SER A 183 -2.02 -12.49 7.01
C SER A 183 -1.76 -10.99 7.21
N LEU A 184 -2.84 -10.22 7.43
CA LEU A 184 -2.99 -8.78 7.70
C LEU A 184 -2.04 -8.13 8.76
N LEU A 185 -0.97 -8.77 9.21
CA LEU A 185 -0.14 -8.27 10.31
C LEU A 185 0.72 -7.06 9.92
N THR A 186 1.11 -6.92 8.64
CA THR A 186 1.74 -5.69 8.13
C THR A 186 0.84 -4.46 8.30
N LEU A 187 -0.49 -4.68 8.36
CA LEU A 187 -1.52 -3.66 8.59
C LEU A 187 -1.66 -3.23 10.06
N LEU A 188 -1.27 -4.08 11.02
CA LEU A 188 -1.36 -3.74 12.45
C LEU A 188 -0.38 -2.63 12.84
N LEU A 189 0.67 -2.42 12.04
CA LEU A 189 1.70 -1.41 12.23
C LEU A 189 1.20 0.01 11.94
N THR A 190 0.48 0.22 10.83
CA THR A 190 -0.15 1.52 10.50
C THR A 190 -1.21 1.91 11.52
N MET A 191 -1.92 0.92 12.07
CA MET A 191 -2.97 1.08 13.07
C MET A 191 -2.49 1.43 14.48
N LYS A 192 -1.30 0.95 14.90
CA LYS A 192 -0.76 1.17 16.26
C LYS A 192 0.21 2.35 16.39
N PHE A 193 0.71 2.90 15.28
CA PHE A 193 1.59 4.08 15.29
C PHE A 193 0.97 5.30 15.99
N ALA A 194 -0.37 5.40 16.03
CA ALA A 194 -1.08 6.49 16.68
C ALA A 194 -1.03 6.46 18.24
N ARG A 195 -0.25 5.56 18.87
CA ARG A 195 -0.32 5.32 20.33
C ARG A 195 1.00 5.21 21.11
N PHE A 196 2.18 5.08 20.50
CA PHE A 196 3.40 4.72 21.23
C PHE A 196 4.59 5.66 20.97
N HIS A 197 5.49 5.77 21.96
CA HIS A 197 6.81 6.42 21.88
C HIS A 197 7.80 5.50 21.13
N HIS A 198 8.83 6.07 20.51
CA HIS A 198 9.73 5.39 19.54
C HIS A 198 10.32 4.05 20.05
N ASP A 199 10.84 4.02 21.29
CA ASP A 199 11.56 2.85 21.81
C ASP A 199 10.62 1.70 22.23
N GLU A 200 9.47 2.03 22.81
CA GLU A 200 8.40 1.05 23.08
C GLU A 200 7.79 0.49 21.79
N PHE A 201 7.70 1.34 20.76
CA PHE A 201 7.19 0.95 19.46
C PHE A 201 8.13 -0.06 18.78
N SER A 202 9.44 0.25 18.68
CA SER A 202 10.38 -0.68 18.04
C SER A 202 10.42 -2.04 18.74
N LEU A 203 10.40 -2.07 20.08
CA LEU A 203 10.32 -3.31 20.84
C LEU A 203 9.03 -4.09 20.58
N LEU A 204 7.87 -3.42 20.56
CA LEU A 204 6.59 -4.06 20.28
C LEU A 204 6.52 -4.60 18.84
N VAL A 205 7.07 -3.85 17.89
CA VAL A 205 7.17 -4.26 16.49
C VAL A 205 8.07 -5.49 16.38
N LYS A 206 9.31 -5.42 16.87
CA LYS A 206 10.24 -6.57 16.85
C LYS A 206 9.63 -7.82 17.48
N LYS A 207 8.94 -7.68 18.62
CA LYS A 207 8.23 -8.78 19.30
C LYS A 207 7.07 -9.38 18.48
N ILE A 208 6.35 -8.57 17.71
CA ILE A 208 5.26 -9.06 16.84
C ILE A 208 5.82 -9.76 15.59
N HIS A 209 7.04 -9.40 15.18
CA HIS A 209 7.68 -9.82 13.93
C HIS A 209 8.80 -10.87 14.08
N GLU A 210 9.19 -11.24 15.30
CA GLU A 210 10.30 -12.16 15.64
C GLU A 210 10.27 -13.48 14.83
N ASP A 211 9.08 -14.02 14.55
CA ASP A 211 8.90 -15.29 13.83
C ASP A 211 8.38 -15.13 12.38
N ARG A 212 8.26 -13.90 11.84
CA ARG A 212 7.40 -13.63 10.67
C ARG A 212 8.08 -12.82 9.56
N THR A 213 9.30 -13.24 9.21
CA THR A 213 10.07 -12.76 8.06
C THR A 213 9.56 -13.38 6.76
N GLY A 214 8.50 -12.81 6.14
CA GLY A 214 8.16 -12.93 4.71
C GLY A 214 8.10 -14.31 4.01
N ASN A 215 8.35 -15.40 4.72
CA ASN A 215 8.44 -16.76 4.21
C ASN A 215 7.18 -17.53 4.56
N GLU A 216 6.81 -18.48 3.69
CA GLU A 216 5.64 -19.32 3.81
C GLU A 216 5.55 -19.97 5.21
N GLN A 217 4.63 -19.49 6.06
CA GLN A 217 4.32 -20.18 7.30
C GLN A 217 3.31 -21.30 7.03
N ARG A 218 3.75 -22.54 7.25
CA ARG A 218 2.89 -23.74 7.32
C ARG A 218 1.82 -23.52 8.40
N GLU A 219 0.55 -23.56 7.99
CA GLU A 219 -0.62 -23.27 8.82
C GLU A 219 -0.59 -23.96 10.19
N ARG A 220 -0.67 -23.18 11.28
CA ARG A 220 -1.26 -23.68 12.54
C ARG A 220 -2.71 -23.23 12.58
N ARG A 221 -3.64 -24.19 12.58
CA ARG A 221 -5.08 -23.97 12.71
C ARG A 221 -5.38 -23.18 13.98
N ILE A 222 -5.70 -21.91 13.84
CA ILE A 222 -6.32 -21.12 14.91
C ILE A 222 -7.83 -21.32 14.77
N GLN A 223 -8.45 -21.86 15.82
CA GLN A 223 -9.88 -22.12 15.92
C GLN A 223 -10.63 -20.77 15.93
N ILE A 224 -11.41 -20.51 14.87
CA ILE A 224 -12.09 -19.22 14.63
C ILE A 224 -13.39 -19.17 15.44
N MET A 225 -13.53 -18.15 16.32
CA MET A 225 -14.77 -17.85 17.06
C MET A 225 -15.94 -17.45 16.13
N PRO A 226 -17.21 -17.68 16.53
CA PRO A 226 -18.34 -17.86 15.60
C PRO A 226 -18.82 -16.59 14.86
N ASP A 227 -18.56 -15.39 15.38
CA ASP A 227 -19.22 -14.17 14.91
C ASP A 227 -18.57 -13.47 13.69
N LYS A 228 -17.51 -14.05 13.10
CA LYS A 228 -16.86 -13.49 11.90
C LYS A 228 -17.44 -13.98 10.56
N LYS A 229 -18.45 -14.86 10.57
CA LYS A 229 -19.08 -15.38 9.33
C LYS A 229 -19.74 -14.29 8.47
N ILE A 230 -20.22 -13.20 9.08
CA ILE A 230 -20.90 -12.11 8.36
C ILE A 230 -19.90 -11.26 7.57
N LEU A 231 -18.69 -11.07 8.08
CA LEU A 231 -17.66 -10.26 7.42
C LEU A 231 -17.02 -10.99 6.23
N SER A 232 -16.87 -12.32 6.32
CA SER A 232 -16.42 -13.14 5.19
C SER A 232 -17.42 -13.18 4.03
N ILE A 233 -18.73 -13.11 4.32
CA ILE A 233 -19.79 -13.12 3.29
C ILE A 233 -19.88 -11.76 2.59
N LEU A 234 -19.68 -10.65 3.29
CA LEU A 234 -19.65 -9.31 2.67
C LEU A 234 -18.45 -9.13 1.74
N ILE A 235 -17.27 -9.61 2.14
CA ILE A 235 -16.04 -9.51 1.34
C ILE A 235 -16.13 -10.37 0.06
N LEU A 236 -16.74 -11.56 0.15
CA LEU A 236 -16.98 -12.44 -1.01
C LEU A 236 -17.97 -11.85 -2.02
N ARG A 237 -19.04 -11.17 -1.57
CA ARG A 237 -20.03 -10.56 -2.49
C ARG A 237 -19.45 -9.38 -3.27
N THR A 238 -18.73 -8.48 -2.62
CA THR A 238 -18.25 -7.25 -3.28
C THR A 238 -17.10 -7.51 -4.26
N VAL A 239 -16.21 -8.48 -3.95
CA VAL A 239 -15.05 -8.79 -4.81
C VAL A 239 -15.44 -9.70 -6.00
N CYS A 240 -16.39 -10.63 -5.85
CA CYS A 240 -16.82 -11.47 -6.98
C CYS A 240 -17.88 -10.82 -7.89
N GLN A 241 -18.73 -9.89 -7.41
CA GLN A 241 -19.74 -9.27 -8.28
C GLN A 241 -19.21 -8.15 -9.19
N HIS A 242 -18.09 -7.51 -8.86
CA HIS A 242 -17.57 -6.38 -9.66
C HIS A 242 -16.48 -6.76 -10.68
N LEU A 243 -16.00 -8.01 -10.66
CA LEU A 243 -15.03 -8.51 -11.64
C LEU A 243 -15.64 -9.50 -12.66
N LEU A 244 -16.96 -9.77 -12.61
CA LEU A 244 -17.66 -10.73 -13.47
C LEU A 244 -19.01 -10.24 -14.00
N LEU A 245 -19.17 -8.95 -14.30
CA LEU A 245 -20.26 -8.52 -15.18
C LEU A 245 -19.71 -8.34 -16.60
N PRO A 246 -20.31 -8.97 -17.62
CA PRO A 246 -19.93 -8.75 -19.00
C PRO A 246 -20.22 -7.29 -19.38
N SER A 247 -19.33 -6.70 -20.18
CA SER A 247 -19.64 -5.50 -20.94
C SER A 247 -20.88 -5.76 -21.79
N THR A 248 -22.04 -5.29 -21.35
CA THR A 248 -23.19 -5.16 -22.24
C THR A 248 -23.01 -3.87 -23.01
N ASN A 249 -22.64 -4.02 -24.28
CA ASN A 249 -22.82 -3.00 -25.31
C ASN A 249 -24.27 -2.51 -25.32
N THR A 250 -24.43 -1.20 -25.20
CA THR A 250 -25.36 -0.34 -25.98
C THR A 250 -24.89 1.10 -25.83
#